data_AF-A0A958BT51-F1
#
_entry.id   AF-A0A958BT51-F1
#
_cell.length_a   1.000
_cell.length_b   1.000
_cell.length_c   1.000
_cell.angle_alpha   90.00
_cell.angle_beta   90.00
_cell.angle_gamma   90.00
#
_symmetry.space_group_name_H-M   'P 1'
#
loop_
_entity.id
_entity.type
_entity.pdbx_description
1 polymer ?
#
loop_
_entity_poly.entity_id
_entity_poly.type
_entity_poly.pdbx_seq_one_letter_code
_entity_poly.pdbx_strand_id
1 'polypeptide(L)'
;MTQSNPKKALFANLVYDEDGNPVETTFIGQDPFYVILDGDFRRHVAAEEIDRQVVHWLTEQISANKDLVSEGVMNFIGKDDLFTKAMVDSSINRMDELMNQGMPDDARMMLGMMGFKVIVNFHGELVKLDMPAQEFPDEE
;
A
#
# COMPACT_ATOMS: atom_id res chain seq x y z
N MET A 1 28.62 -4.65 -13.00
CA MET A 1 28.02 -4.92 -11.67
C MET A 1 26.64 -4.32 -11.71
N THR A 2 25.62 -5.12 -12.00
CA THR A 2 24.22 -4.67 -12.02
C THR A 2 23.86 -4.27 -10.60
N GLN A 3 23.69 -2.98 -10.37
CA GLN A 3 23.29 -2.43 -9.09
C GLN A 3 21.80 -2.75 -8.94
N SER A 4 21.49 -3.94 -8.42
CA SER A 4 20.12 -4.29 -8.03
C SER A 4 19.72 -3.32 -6.92
N ASN A 5 18.87 -2.36 -7.25
CA ASN A 5 18.30 -1.42 -6.29
C ASN A 5 17.66 -2.27 -5.15
N PRO A 6 17.94 -1.99 -3.86
CA PRO A 6 17.36 -2.77 -2.77
C PRO A 6 15.84 -2.71 -2.90
N LYS A 7 15.18 -3.88 -2.90
CA LYS A 7 13.72 -3.96 -2.89
C LYS A 7 13.22 -3.18 -1.69
N LYS A 8 12.32 -2.23 -1.90
CA LYS A 8 11.69 -1.47 -0.82
C LYS A 8 10.30 -2.03 -0.56
N ALA A 9 9.92 -2.16 0.71
CA ALA A 9 8.52 -2.35 1.08
C ALA A 9 7.72 -1.13 0.59
N LEU A 10 6.66 -1.36 -0.19
CA LEU A 10 5.90 -0.29 -0.83
C LEU A 10 5.15 0.54 0.21
N PHE A 11 4.52 -0.14 1.16
CA PHE A 11 3.69 0.47 2.21
C PHE A 11 4.40 0.53 3.58
N ALA A 12 5.73 0.59 3.60
CA ALA A 12 6.49 0.75 4.84
C ALA A 12 5.92 1.90 5.71
N ASN A 13 5.76 1.65 7.02
CA ASN A 13 5.14 2.58 7.98
C ASN A 13 3.65 2.91 7.73
N LEU A 14 2.99 2.25 6.78
CA LEU A 14 1.55 2.37 6.53
C LEU A 14 0.80 1.07 6.85
N VAL A 15 1.51 0.01 7.25
CA VAL A 15 0.93 -1.28 7.64
C VAL A 15 0.70 -1.32 9.14
N TYR A 16 -0.46 -1.82 9.52
CA TYR A 16 -0.93 -1.98 10.89
C TYR A 16 -1.55 -3.37 11.06
N ASP A 17 -1.51 -3.89 12.29
CA ASP A 17 -2.23 -5.12 12.65
C ASP A 17 -3.71 -4.85 12.95
N GLU A 18 -4.47 -5.91 13.22
CA GLU A 18 -5.91 -5.85 13.55
C GLU A 18 -6.22 -5.05 14.83
N ASP A 19 -5.25 -4.96 15.74
CA ASP A 19 -5.34 -4.18 16.98
C ASP A 19 -4.96 -2.70 16.77
N GLY A 20 -4.52 -2.33 15.56
CA GLY A 20 -4.13 -0.98 15.18
C GLY A 20 -2.70 -0.62 15.57
N ASN A 21 -1.86 -1.58 15.93
CA ASN A 21 -0.44 -1.35 16.18
C ASN A 21 0.32 -1.25 14.86
N PRO A 22 1.31 -0.34 14.75
CA PRO A 22 2.13 -0.24 13.56
C PRO A 22 3.00 -1.49 13.38
N VAL A 23 3.02 -2.00 12.15
CA VAL A 23 3.83 -3.15 11.75
C VAL A 23 5.22 -2.68 11.32
N GLU A 24 6.25 -3.19 11.99
CA GLU A 24 7.63 -2.83 11.67
C GLU A 24 8.06 -3.44 10.33
N THR A 25 8.90 -2.71 9.59
CA THR A 25 9.57 -3.25 8.40
C THR A 25 11.02 -3.60 8.72
N THR A 26 11.44 -4.81 8.40
CA THR A 26 12.81 -5.27 8.55
C THR A 26 13.35 -5.84 7.23
N PHE A 27 14.65 -6.14 7.18
CA PHE A 27 15.28 -6.75 6.01
C PHE A 27 15.91 -8.09 6.39
N ILE A 28 15.57 -9.14 5.65
CA ILE A 28 16.24 -10.44 5.74
C ILE A 28 17.06 -10.60 4.46
N GLY A 29 18.38 -10.44 4.57
CA GLY A 29 19.24 -10.36 3.40
C GLY A 29 19.02 -9.05 2.62
N GLN A 30 18.49 -9.16 1.40
CA GLN A 30 18.16 -8.00 0.55
C GLN A 30 16.66 -7.78 0.40
N ASP A 31 15.84 -8.68 0.95
CA ASP A 31 14.39 -8.66 0.79
C ASP A 31 13.73 -8.00 2.02
N PRO A 32 12.77 -7.09 1.81
CA PRO A 32 12.01 -6.46 2.89
C PRO A 32 10.92 -7.39 3.43
N PHE A 33 10.71 -7.37 4.74
CA PHE A 33 9.69 -8.12 5.47
C PHE A 33 8.91 -7.22 6.42
N TYR A 34 7.62 -7.46 6.53
CA TYR A 34 6.77 -6.90 7.59
C TYR A 34 6.82 -7.83 8.81
N VAL A 35 6.95 -7.24 10.00
CA VAL A 35 7.02 -7.97 11.27
C VAL A 35 5.73 -7.80 12.03
N ILE A 36 4.86 -8.80 11.91
CA ILE A 36 3.54 -8.83 12.54
C ILE A 36 3.64 -9.59 13.85
N LEU A 37 3.05 -9.05 14.91
CA LEU A 37 3.02 -9.70 16.21
C LEU A 37 1.87 -10.71 16.26
N ASP A 38 2.18 -11.92 16.72
CA ASP A 38 1.24 -13.00 17.00
C ASP A 38 1.48 -13.47 18.44
N GLY A 39 0.87 -12.77 19.40
CA GLY A 39 1.22 -12.89 20.81
C GLY A 39 2.70 -12.57 21.06
N ASP A 40 3.45 -13.52 21.59
CA ASP A 40 4.89 -13.40 21.84
C ASP A 40 5.75 -13.69 20.59
N PHE A 41 5.15 -14.07 19.47
CA PHE A 41 5.87 -14.42 18.23
C PHE A 41 5.95 -13.23 17.27
N ARG A 42 7.14 -13.06 16.68
CA ARG A 42 7.38 -12.08 15.60
C ARG A 42 7.33 -12.80 14.26
N ARG A 43 6.20 -12.75 13.58
CA ARG A 43 6.04 -13.34 12.25
C ARG A 43 6.63 -12.39 11.21
N HIS A 44 7.54 -12.91 10.39
CA HIS A 44 8.11 -12.17 9.27
C HIS A 44 7.38 -12.58 8.01
N VAL A 45 6.66 -11.64 7.40
CA VAL A 45 5.93 -11.84 6.15
C VAL A 45 6.63 -11.05 5.06
N ALA A 46 6.85 -11.66 3.89
CA ALA A 46 7.54 -10.97 2.81
C ALA A 46 6.74 -9.73 2.39
N ALA A 47 7.39 -8.56 2.32
CA ALA A 47 6.66 -7.32 2.04
C ALA A 47 5.94 -7.37 0.69
N GLU A 48 6.56 -8.04 -0.29
CA GLU A 48 5.99 -8.27 -1.61
C GLU A 48 4.62 -8.99 -1.56
N GLU A 49 4.40 -9.91 -0.62
CA GLU A 49 3.12 -10.62 -0.48
C GLU A 49 2.00 -9.69 -0.02
N ILE A 50 2.27 -8.82 0.95
CA ILE A 50 1.29 -7.86 1.46
C ILE A 50 1.08 -6.74 0.43
N ASP A 51 2.16 -6.20 -0.11
CA ASP A 51 2.11 -5.10 -1.08
C ASP A 51 1.27 -5.50 -2.32
N ARG A 52 1.41 -6.74 -2.82
CA ARG A 52 0.62 -7.25 -3.95
C ARG A 52 -0.87 -7.34 -3.61
N GLN A 53 -1.22 -7.81 -2.41
CA GLN A 53 -2.62 -7.89 -1.97
C GLN A 53 -3.25 -6.50 -1.93
N VAL A 54 -2.54 -5.50 -1.39
CA VAL A 54 -3.02 -4.11 -1.29
C VAL A 54 -3.26 -3.52 -2.68
N VAL A 55 -2.29 -3.64 -3.59
CA VAL A 55 -2.42 -3.11 -4.96
C VAL A 55 -3.56 -3.79 -5.71
N HIS A 56 -3.70 -5.11 -5.56
CA HIS A 56 -4.78 -5.86 -6.17
C HIS A 56 -6.14 -5.38 -5.67
N TRP A 57 -6.32 -5.29 -4.35
CA TRP A 57 -7.55 -4.81 -3.74
C TRP A 57 -7.91 -3.38 -4.18
N LEU A 58 -6.93 -2.46 -4.21
CA LEU A 58 -7.14 -1.09 -4.67
C LEU A 58 -7.59 -1.05 -6.14
N THR A 59 -6.99 -1.87 -6.99
CA THR A 59 -7.35 -1.97 -8.41
C THR A 59 -8.79 -2.48 -8.58
N GLU A 60 -9.19 -3.49 -7.80
CA GLU A 60 -10.55 -4.03 -7.80
C GLU A 60 -11.57 -3.00 -7.32
N GLN A 61 -11.29 -2.29 -6.22
CA GLN A 61 -12.20 -1.27 -5.69
C GLN A 61 -12.40 -0.09 -6.65
N ILE A 62 -11.34 0.40 -7.27
CA ILE A 62 -11.43 1.47 -8.28
C ILE A 62 -12.24 1.00 -9.50
N SER A 63 -12.08 -0.26 -9.90
CA SER A 63 -12.81 -0.84 -11.03
C SER A 63 -14.30 -1.06 -10.71
N ALA A 64 -14.62 -1.47 -9.49
CA ALA A 64 -15.97 -1.75 -9.03
C ALA A 64 -16.75 -0.46 -8.67
N ASN A 65 -16.07 0.56 -8.16
CA ASN A 65 -16.68 1.76 -7.61
C ASN A 65 -16.02 3.04 -8.17
N LYS A 66 -16.01 3.20 -9.50
CA LYS A 66 -15.51 4.41 -10.16
C LYS A 66 -16.13 5.71 -9.61
N ASP A 67 -17.34 5.62 -9.07
CA ASP A 67 -18.08 6.77 -8.53
C ASP A 67 -17.83 7.06 -7.04
N LEU A 68 -17.26 6.12 -6.25
CA LEU A 68 -16.95 6.33 -4.82
C LEU A 68 -15.51 6.80 -4.58
N VAL A 69 -14.64 6.62 -5.56
CA VAL A 69 -13.29 7.21 -5.53
C VAL A 69 -13.46 8.69 -5.88
N SER A 70 -13.62 9.52 -4.86
CA SER A 70 -13.88 10.95 -5.04
C SER A 70 -12.86 11.59 -6.00
N GLU A 71 -13.27 12.63 -6.75
CA GLU A 71 -12.37 13.36 -7.65
C GLU A 71 -11.09 13.85 -6.93
N GLY A 72 -11.13 14.04 -5.61
CA GLY A 72 -9.95 14.35 -4.79
C GLY A 72 -8.94 13.20 -4.73
N VAL A 73 -9.40 11.96 -4.50
CA VAL A 73 -8.57 10.75 -4.54
C VAL A 73 -8.08 10.51 -5.99
N MET A 74 -8.95 10.72 -6.98
CA MET A 74 -8.58 10.58 -8.40
C MET A 74 -7.60 11.64 -8.88
N ASN A 75 -7.68 12.89 -8.41
CA ASN A 75 -6.72 13.95 -8.73
C ASN A 75 -5.38 13.75 -8.01
N PHE A 76 -5.35 13.14 -6.83
CA PHE A 76 -4.10 12.82 -6.15
C PHE A 76 -3.40 11.60 -6.73
N ILE A 77 -4.15 10.54 -7.04
CA ILE A 77 -3.60 9.35 -7.69
C ILE A 77 -3.27 9.68 -9.16
N GLY A 78 -4.10 10.49 -9.84
CA GLY A 78 -4.08 10.69 -11.30
C GLY A 78 -3.23 11.85 -11.82
N LYS A 79 -2.89 12.82 -10.98
CA LYS A 79 -2.02 13.94 -11.36
C LYS A 79 -0.58 13.57 -11.02
N ASP A 80 0.01 12.76 -11.90
CA ASP A 80 1.43 12.38 -11.96
C ASP A 80 1.93 11.17 -11.14
N ASP A 81 1.06 10.31 -10.58
CA ASP A 81 1.54 9.12 -9.86
C ASP A 81 1.67 7.88 -10.77
N LEU A 82 2.79 7.16 -10.63
CA LEU A 82 3.05 5.86 -11.24
C LEU A 82 1.90 4.88 -10.92
N PHE A 83 1.29 5.04 -9.74
CA PHE A 83 0.17 4.26 -9.25
C PHE A 83 -1.07 4.32 -10.16
N THR A 84 -1.46 5.49 -10.66
CA THR A 84 -2.58 5.59 -11.65
C THR A 84 -2.20 4.95 -12.96
N LYS A 85 -1.01 5.23 -13.50
CA LYS A 85 -0.60 4.67 -14.78
C LYS A 85 -0.57 3.15 -14.77
N ALA A 86 -0.23 2.53 -13.65
CA ALA A 86 -0.22 1.08 -13.52
C ALA A 86 -1.62 0.51 -13.21
N MET A 87 -2.43 1.19 -12.37
CA MET A 87 -3.80 0.76 -12.08
C MET A 87 -4.74 0.88 -13.29
N VAL A 88 -4.60 1.95 -14.08
CA VAL A 88 -5.38 2.17 -15.30
C VAL A 88 -5.00 1.16 -16.39
N ASP A 89 -3.73 0.82 -16.53
CA ASP A 89 -3.28 -0.14 -17.55
C ASP A 89 -3.47 -1.61 -17.13
N SER A 90 -3.88 -1.89 -15.88
CA SER A 90 -4.36 -3.18 -15.29
C SER A 90 -3.65 -4.48 -15.71
N SER A 91 -2.51 -4.37 -16.36
CA SER A 91 -1.71 -5.44 -16.91
C SER A 91 -0.70 -5.85 -15.86
N ILE A 92 -0.69 -7.13 -15.49
CA ILE A 92 0.21 -7.75 -14.51
C ILE A 92 1.67 -7.26 -14.66
N ASN A 93 2.13 -7.05 -15.90
CA ASN A 93 3.49 -6.56 -16.21
C ASN A 93 3.81 -5.16 -15.62
N ARG A 94 2.83 -4.26 -15.45
CA ARG A 94 3.05 -2.93 -14.85
C ARG A 94 2.98 -2.92 -13.33
N MET A 95 2.34 -3.91 -12.71
CA MET A 95 2.40 -4.10 -11.26
C MET A 95 3.83 -4.44 -10.82
N ASP A 96 4.55 -5.26 -11.59
CA ASP A 96 5.95 -5.56 -11.29
C ASP A 96 6.86 -4.32 -11.46
N GLU A 97 6.55 -3.41 -12.39
CA GLU A 97 7.26 -2.14 -12.53
C GLU A 97 7.04 -1.21 -11.32
N LEU A 98 5.81 -1.13 -10.79
CA LEU A 98 5.52 -0.41 -9.54
C LEU A 98 6.29 -0.95 -8.35
N MET A 99 6.31 -2.28 -8.20
CA MET A 99 7.04 -2.94 -7.11
C MET A 99 8.55 -2.72 -7.21
N ASN A 100 9.09 -2.62 -8.42
CA ASN A 100 10.51 -2.36 -8.66
C ASN A 100 10.91 -0.89 -8.47
N GLN A 101 10.07 0.06 -8.89
CA GLN A 101 10.33 1.49 -8.69
C GLN A 101 10.06 1.94 -7.26
N GLY A 102 9.08 1.32 -6.59
CA GLY A 102 8.60 1.71 -5.28
C GLY A 102 7.87 3.05 -5.30
N MET A 103 7.23 3.38 -4.19
CA MET A 103 6.61 4.69 -3.98
C MET A 103 7.67 5.70 -3.50
N PRO A 104 7.66 6.95 -4.00
CA PRO A 104 8.48 8.03 -3.44
C PRO A 104 8.21 8.20 -1.94
N ASP A 105 9.26 8.46 -1.15
CA ASP A 105 9.12 8.57 0.31
C ASP A 105 8.17 9.70 0.72
N ASP A 106 8.17 10.81 -0.03
CA ASP A 106 7.26 11.94 0.17
C ASP A 106 5.78 11.57 -0.04
N ALA A 107 5.49 10.80 -1.10
CA ALA A 107 4.13 10.33 -1.41
C ALA A 107 3.63 9.38 -0.31
N ARG A 108 4.50 8.48 0.15
CA ARG A 108 4.20 7.54 1.25
C ARG A 108 3.90 8.27 2.56
N MET A 109 4.72 9.25 2.92
CA MET A 109 4.53 10.05 4.13
C MET A 109 3.22 10.85 4.06
N MET A 110 2.91 11.40 2.88
CA MET A 110 1.65 12.11 2.63
C MET A 110 0.43 11.20 2.82
N LEU A 111 0.45 9.98 2.27
CA LEU A 111 -0.62 8.99 2.47
C LEU A 111 -0.83 8.69 3.96
N GLY A 112 0.25 8.48 4.71
CA GLY A 112 0.18 8.25 6.16
C GLY A 112 -0.44 9.42 6.93
N MET A 113 -0.06 10.65 6.60
CA MET A 113 -0.62 11.85 7.22
C MET A 113 -2.11 12.04 6.93
N MET A 114 -2.58 11.59 5.76
CA MET A 114 -4.00 11.61 5.40
C MET A 114 -4.82 10.51 6.09
N GLY A 115 -4.17 9.60 6.80
CA GLY A 115 -4.82 8.48 7.47
C GLY A 115 -4.96 7.23 6.63
N PHE A 116 -4.18 7.10 5.54
CA PHE A 116 -4.10 5.84 4.80
C PHE A 116 -3.48 4.76 5.69
N LYS A 117 -4.17 3.63 5.88
CA LYS A 117 -3.67 2.49 6.64
C LYS A 117 -4.00 1.17 5.95
N VAL A 118 -3.02 0.29 5.92
CA VAL A 118 -3.16 -1.10 5.50
C VAL A 118 -3.30 -1.96 6.75
N ILE A 119 -4.49 -2.54 6.97
CA ILE A 119 -4.74 -3.42 8.11
C ILE A 119 -4.60 -4.87 7.67
N VAL A 120 -3.70 -5.60 8.30
CA VAL A 120 -3.43 -7.02 8.00
C VAL A 120 -3.65 -7.89 9.23
N ASN A 121 -4.04 -9.15 9.00
CA ASN A 121 -4.11 -10.13 10.08
C ASN A 121 -2.71 -10.70 10.40
N PHE A 122 -2.65 -11.51 11.45
CA PHE A 122 -1.40 -12.17 11.88
C PHE A 122 -0.80 -13.11 10.83
N HIS A 123 -1.55 -13.53 9.79
CA HIS A 123 -1.02 -14.29 8.66
C HIS A 123 -0.38 -13.41 7.58
N GLY A 124 -0.59 -12.08 7.63
CA GLY A 124 -0.21 -11.14 6.57
C GLY A 124 -1.25 -11.02 5.46
N GLU A 125 -2.48 -11.44 5.71
CA GLU A 125 -3.60 -11.27 4.78
C GLU A 125 -4.23 -9.90 4.99
N LEU A 126 -4.58 -9.24 3.89
CA LEU A 126 -5.24 -7.93 3.92
C LEU A 126 -6.66 -8.06 4.50
N VAL A 127 -6.91 -7.38 5.61
CA VAL A 127 -8.23 -7.33 6.27
C VAL A 127 -9.01 -6.10 5.84
N LYS A 128 -8.36 -4.93 5.83
CA LYS A 128 -9.01 -3.65 5.54
C LYS A 128 -8.00 -2.64 5.01
N LEU A 129 -8.46 -1.76 4.13
CA LEU A 129 -7.77 -0.49 3.84
C LEU A 129 -8.58 0.67 4.39
N ASP A 130 -7.95 1.45 5.28
CA ASP A 130 -8.47 2.77 5.61
C ASP A 130 -7.97 3.73 4.54
N MET A 131 -8.91 4.24 3.74
CA MET A 131 -8.62 5.30 2.80
C MET A 131 -8.84 6.66 3.45
N PRO A 132 -8.09 7.69 3.03
CA PRO A 132 -8.42 9.06 3.37
C PRO A 132 -9.75 9.44 2.69
N ALA A 133 -10.86 9.15 3.36
CA ALA A 133 -12.13 9.78 3.05
C ALA A 133 -12.06 11.18 3.66
N GLN A 134 -11.76 12.17 2.82
CA GLN A 134 -12.15 13.51 3.18
C GLN A 134 -13.69 13.48 3.24
N GLU A 135 -14.25 13.51 4.45
CA GLU A 135 -15.63 13.94 4.63
C GLU A 135 -15.71 15.33 4.02
N PHE A 136 -16.19 15.41 2.78
CA PHE A 136 -16.61 16.69 2.24
C PHE A 136 -17.79 17.11 3.12
N PRO A 137 -17.76 18.29 3.76
CA PRO A 137 -18.96 18.81 4.38
C PRO A 137 -20.03 18.84 3.28
N ASP A 138 -21.20 18.26 3.57
CA ASP A 138 -22.35 18.32 2.67
C ASP A 138 -22.51 19.78 2.22
N GLU A 139 -22.30 20.05 0.92
CA GLU A 139 -22.64 21.36 0.36
C GLU A 139 -24.17 21.45 0.36
N GLU A 140 -24.73 22.16 1.35
CA GLU A 140 -26.13 22.63 1.35
C GLU A 140 -26.45 23.53 0.14
#